data_AF-A1SC31-F1
#
_entry.id   AF-A1SC31-F1
#
_cell.length_a   1.000
_cell.length_b   1.000
_cell.length_c   1.000
_cell.angle_alpha   90.00
_cell.angle_beta   90.00
_cell.angle_gamma   90.00
#
_symmetry.space_group_name_H-M   'P 1'
#
loop_
_entity.id
_entity.type
_entity.pdbx_description
1 polymer ?
#
loop_
_entity_poly.entity_id
_entity_poly.type
_entity_poly.pdbx_seq_one_letter_code
_entity_poly.pdbx_strand_id
1 'polypeptide(L)'
;MATITLRIDDPTRDQLQSMADGRGVSVSELLRSAIDGLFDRDDRESPRRSVVPESLSAVDRRQLALLHRILARLVEDQTEDERLGHDGDTKYQLDRAEALEEGWTIEYDTEFHGMEPELSRRDCGLVMDILDMFRVMKHSIEAATEPIPKDIATMLSFSGFDLNDDFESRLLGYARSLIADGKWQELSDVFSDKKDRGNSHEPLLGAYRRMLGAYEPIWRGIVRRDGRKGYLLAVHELQQVAAAAVHPENRARRAGR
;
A
#
# COMPACT_ATOMS: atom_id res chain seq x y z
N MET A 1 8.96 27.49 2.93
CA MET A 1 8.46 26.68 1.80
C MET A 1 9.45 26.77 0.66
N ALA A 2 9.76 25.66 -0.01
CA ALA A 2 10.59 25.68 -1.22
C ALA A 2 9.75 26.15 -2.41
N THR A 3 10.32 26.96 -3.29
CA THR A 3 9.63 27.45 -4.51
C THR A 3 10.10 26.65 -5.71
N ILE A 4 9.16 26.11 -6.49
CA ILE A 4 9.44 25.43 -7.75
C ILE A 4 9.02 26.37 -8.88
N THR A 5 9.92 26.57 -9.86
CA THR A 5 9.60 27.32 -11.09
C THR A 5 9.47 26.33 -12.24
N LEU A 6 8.28 26.25 -12.83
CA LEU A 6 7.98 25.38 -13.96
C LEU A 6 7.84 26.23 -15.23
N ARG A 7 8.39 25.78 -16.36
CA ARG A 7 8.15 26.36 -17.68
C ARG A 7 7.20 25.44 -18.44
N ILE A 8 6.08 26.00 -18.87
CA ILE A 8 5.05 25.35 -19.68
C ILE A 8 4.75 26.23 -20.89
N ASP A 9 4.17 25.64 -21.92
CA ASP A 9 3.69 26.35 -23.10
C ASP A 9 2.40 27.14 -22.80
N ASP A 10 2.16 28.20 -23.57
CA ASP A 10 1.02 29.10 -23.39
C ASP A 10 -0.35 28.37 -23.41
N PRO A 11 -0.62 27.39 -24.29
CA PRO A 11 -1.87 26.64 -24.28
C PRO A 11 -2.12 25.91 -22.95
N THR A 12 -1.09 25.27 -22.38
CA THR A 12 -1.18 24.57 -21.10
C THR A 12 -1.41 25.55 -19.95
N ARG A 13 -0.74 26.71 -19.97
CA ARG A 13 -0.98 27.77 -18.99
C ARG A 13 -2.44 28.23 -19.02
N ASP A 14 -2.98 28.46 -20.21
CA ASP A 14 -4.33 28.99 -20.38
C ASP A 14 -5.40 27.98 -19.94
N GLN A 15 -5.18 26.68 -20.18
CA GLN A 15 -6.03 25.62 -19.64
C GLN A 15 -5.99 25.58 -18.10
N LEU A 16 -4.81 25.65 -17.50
CA LEU A 16 -4.68 25.68 -16.04
C LEU A 16 -5.36 26.91 -15.42
N GLN A 17 -5.23 28.08 -16.07
CA GLN A 17 -5.90 29.30 -15.64
C GLN A 17 -7.43 29.14 -15.70
N SER A 18 -7.96 28.61 -16.81
CA SER A 18 -9.40 28.36 -16.95
C SER A 18 -9.94 27.38 -15.90
N MET A 19 -9.18 26.33 -15.57
CA MET A 19 -9.54 25.38 -14.52
C MET A 19 -9.51 26.01 -13.12
N ALA A 20 -8.53 26.87 -12.85
CA ALA A 20 -8.39 27.58 -11.58
C ALA A 20 -9.55 28.57 -11.37
N ASP A 21 -9.87 29.35 -12.40
CA ASP A 21 -10.96 30.32 -12.40
C ASP A 21 -12.31 29.63 -12.19
N GLY A 22 -12.54 28.48 -12.86
CA GLY A 22 -13.76 27.68 -12.69
C GLY A 22 -13.95 27.11 -11.27
N ARG A 23 -12.87 26.99 -10.50
CA ARG A 23 -12.88 26.54 -9.10
C ARG A 23 -12.74 27.69 -8.09
N GLY A 24 -12.61 28.94 -8.55
CA GLY A 24 -12.40 30.11 -7.69
C GLY A 24 -11.08 30.11 -6.92
N VAL A 25 -10.07 29.37 -7.40
CA VAL A 25 -8.76 29.24 -6.76
C VAL A 25 -7.66 29.80 -7.67
N SER A 26 -6.45 30.00 -7.13
CA SER A 26 -5.29 30.38 -7.95
C SER A 26 -4.68 29.17 -8.66
N VAL A 27 -3.98 29.38 -9.77
CA VAL A 27 -3.24 28.31 -10.48
C VAL A 27 -2.21 27.64 -9.57
N SER A 28 -1.55 28.41 -8.69
CA SER A 28 -0.61 27.86 -7.71
C SER A 28 -1.29 26.92 -6.72
N GLU A 29 -2.53 27.23 -6.34
CA GLU A 29 -3.30 26.39 -5.40
C GLU A 29 -3.87 25.15 -6.09
N LEU A 30 -4.30 25.29 -7.35
CA LEU A 30 -4.68 24.17 -8.21
C LEU A 30 -3.52 23.18 -8.39
N LEU A 31 -2.32 23.70 -8.71
CA LEU A 31 -1.11 22.87 -8.85
C LEU A 31 -0.66 22.28 -7.51
N ARG A 32 -0.79 23.03 -6.41
CA ARG A 32 -0.50 22.50 -5.07
C ARG A 32 -1.41 21.31 -4.76
N SER A 33 -2.73 21.47 -4.90
CA SER A 33 -3.70 20.38 -4.70
C SER A 33 -3.42 19.18 -5.62
N ALA A 34 -3.08 19.40 -6.89
CA ALA A 34 -2.71 18.32 -7.81
C ALA A 34 -1.40 17.62 -7.41
N ILE A 35 -0.40 18.36 -6.93
CA ILE A 35 0.85 17.83 -6.41
C ILE A 35 0.59 17.05 -5.11
N ASP A 36 -0.21 17.59 -4.20
CA ASP A 36 -0.54 16.96 -2.94
C ASP A 36 -1.35 15.69 -3.16
N GLY A 37 -2.27 15.66 -4.13
CA GLY A 37 -2.94 14.43 -4.57
C GLY A 37 -2.01 13.43 -5.30
N LEU A 38 -0.94 13.90 -5.94
CA LEU A 38 0.08 13.02 -6.54
C LEU A 38 1.06 12.45 -5.51
N PHE A 39 1.18 13.10 -4.36
CA PHE A 39 2.04 12.68 -3.24
C PHE A 39 1.27 12.16 -2.03
N ASP A 40 -0.05 11.98 -2.12
CA ASP A 40 -0.93 11.54 -1.01
C ASP A 40 -0.69 12.35 0.28
N ARG A 41 -0.45 13.67 0.15
CA ARG A 41 -0.07 14.53 1.28
C ARG A 41 -1.23 15.11 2.07
N ASP A 42 -2.46 14.78 1.66
CA ASP A 42 -3.68 15.30 2.28
C ASP A 42 -4.48 14.23 3.03
N ASP A 43 -3.81 13.25 3.64
CA ASP A 43 -4.46 12.31 4.57
C ASP A 43 -4.53 12.89 5.99
N ARG A 44 -5.26 14.01 6.13
CA ARG A 44 -5.87 14.38 7.42
C ARG A 44 -7.39 14.26 7.41
N GLU A 45 -7.99 14.01 6.26
CA GLU A 45 -9.39 13.62 6.15
C GLU A 45 -9.48 12.13 5.83
N SER A 46 -10.32 11.40 6.55
CA SER A 46 -10.37 9.94 6.54
C SER A 46 -10.28 9.32 5.13
N PRO A 47 -9.43 8.28 4.93
CA PRO A 47 -9.28 7.57 3.66
C PRO A 47 -10.60 7.08 3.03
N ARG A 48 -11.63 6.87 3.87
CA ARG A 48 -12.96 6.43 3.45
C ARG A 48 -13.67 7.38 2.49
N ARG A 49 -13.47 8.70 2.59
CA ARG A 49 -14.08 9.66 1.65
C ARG A 49 -13.35 9.74 0.33
N SER A 50 -12.09 9.32 0.27
CA SER A 50 -11.25 9.47 -0.93
C SER A 50 -11.74 8.61 -2.11
N VAL A 51 -12.36 7.46 -1.83
CA VAL A 51 -12.80 6.50 -2.86
C VAL A 51 -14.22 6.77 -3.37
N VAL A 52 -15.04 7.47 -2.59
CA VAL A 52 -16.45 7.72 -2.92
C VAL A 52 -16.54 8.86 -3.95
N PRO A 53 -17.05 8.63 -5.18
CA PRO A 53 -17.21 9.69 -6.15
C PRO A 53 -18.39 10.59 -5.77
N GLU A 54 -18.24 11.90 -5.95
CA GLU A 54 -19.33 12.87 -5.70
C GLU A 54 -20.55 12.66 -6.62
N SER A 55 -20.33 12.06 -7.79
CA SER A 55 -21.38 11.72 -8.75
C SER A 55 -20.95 10.56 -9.64
N LEU A 56 -21.94 9.91 -10.26
CA LEU A 56 -21.76 8.82 -11.20
C LEU A 56 -22.40 9.18 -12.53
N SER A 57 -21.85 8.69 -13.65
CA SER A 57 -22.48 8.87 -14.95
C SER A 57 -23.84 8.17 -14.98
N ALA A 58 -24.77 8.63 -15.84
CA ALA A 58 -26.07 7.98 -15.99
C ALA A 58 -25.95 6.50 -16.40
N VAL A 59 -24.88 6.16 -17.15
CA VAL A 59 -24.58 4.78 -17.54
C VAL A 59 -24.14 3.96 -16.33
N ASP A 60 -23.20 4.46 -15.53
CA ASP A 60 -22.69 3.74 -14.35
C ASP A 60 -23.80 3.55 -13.30
N ARG A 61 -24.58 4.60 -13.03
CA ARG A 61 -25.76 4.51 -12.15
C ARG A 61 -26.73 3.44 -12.61
N ARG A 62 -27.01 3.40 -13.93
CA ARG A 62 -27.93 2.41 -14.50
C ARG A 62 -27.35 1.00 -14.41
N GLN A 63 -26.05 0.83 -14.64
CA GLN A 63 -25.37 -0.45 -14.53
C GLN A 63 -25.41 -0.99 -13.09
N LEU A 64 -25.02 -0.17 -12.11
CA LEU A 64 -25.05 -0.56 -10.69
C LEU A 64 -26.48 -0.88 -10.23
N ALA A 65 -27.47 -0.03 -10.56
CA ALA A 65 -28.87 -0.29 -10.20
C ALA A 65 -29.38 -1.62 -10.79
N LEU A 66 -28.99 -1.94 -12.03
CA LEU A 66 -29.33 -3.23 -12.65
C LEU A 66 -28.65 -4.40 -11.94
N LEU A 67 -27.40 -4.25 -11.47
CA LEU A 67 -26.70 -5.29 -10.70
C LEU A 67 -27.42 -5.58 -9.38
N HIS A 68 -27.78 -4.55 -8.60
CA HIS A 68 -28.56 -4.75 -7.37
C HIS A 68 -29.93 -5.39 -7.64
N ARG A 69 -30.62 -4.96 -8.70
CA ARG A 69 -31.89 -5.57 -9.11
C ARG A 69 -31.74 -7.04 -9.53
N ILE A 70 -30.61 -7.42 -10.13
CA ILE A 70 -30.31 -8.82 -10.47
C ILE A 70 -30.02 -9.60 -9.19
N LEU A 71 -29.18 -9.07 -8.29
CA LEU A 71 -28.88 -9.69 -7.00
C LEU A 71 -30.15 -9.92 -6.18
N ALA A 72 -31.04 -8.93 -6.08
CA ALA A 72 -32.34 -9.05 -5.41
C ALA A 72 -33.23 -10.18 -5.97
N ARG A 73 -32.98 -10.68 -7.19
CA ARG A 73 -33.71 -11.82 -7.78
C ARG A 73 -32.98 -13.15 -7.62
N LEU A 74 -31.67 -13.11 -7.36
CA LEU A 74 -30.82 -14.28 -7.19
C LEU A 74 -30.67 -14.68 -5.72
N VAL A 75 -30.74 -13.70 -4.82
CA VAL A 75 -30.76 -13.92 -3.38
C VAL A 75 -32.08 -14.59 -3.02
N GLU A 76 -32.00 -15.77 -2.41
CA GLU A 76 -33.16 -16.42 -1.79
C GLU A 76 -33.37 -15.77 -0.42
N ASP A 77 -34.62 -15.45 -0.05
CA ASP A 77 -35.03 -14.76 1.20
C ASP A 77 -34.64 -15.51 2.51
N GLN A 78 -33.79 -16.54 2.46
CA GLN A 78 -33.47 -17.44 3.58
C GLN A 78 -31.99 -17.83 3.71
N THR A 79 -31.04 -17.11 3.14
CA THR A 79 -29.64 -17.34 3.52
C THR A 79 -29.33 -16.58 4.81
N GLU A 80 -29.49 -17.26 5.97
CA GLU A 80 -28.75 -16.97 7.22
C GLU A 80 -27.24 -17.23 7.03
N ASP A 81 -26.69 -17.01 5.83
CA ASP A 81 -25.27 -17.13 5.60
C ASP A 81 -24.63 -15.82 6.05
N GLU A 82 -24.16 -15.81 7.30
CA GLU A 82 -23.42 -14.69 7.90
C GLU A 82 -22.24 -14.23 7.02
N ARG A 83 -21.78 -15.05 6.06
CA ARG A 83 -20.72 -14.71 5.10
C ARG A 83 -21.17 -13.75 3.98
N LEU A 84 -22.47 -13.69 3.67
CA LEU A 84 -23.02 -12.79 2.64
C LEU A 84 -23.33 -11.38 3.17
N GLY A 85 -23.27 -11.18 4.50
CA GLY A 85 -23.51 -9.87 5.11
C GLY A 85 -24.85 -9.25 4.69
N HIS A 86 -24.90 -7.92 4.61
CA HIS A 86 -26.07 -7.18 4.12
C HIS A 86 -26.34 -7.38 2.62
N ASP A 87 -25.34 -7.85 1.85
CA ASP A 87 -25.50 -8.06 0.41
C ASP A 87 -26.44 -9.23 0.08
N GLY A 88 -26.63 -10.15 1.02
CA GLY A 88 -27.58 -11.26 0.94
C GLY A 88 -29.02 -10.90 1.31
N ASP A 89 -29.39 -9.61 1.42
CA ASP A 89 -30.75 -9.18 1.76
C ASP A 89 -31.47 -8.55 0.56
N THR A 90 -32.60 -9.15 0.17
CA THR A 90 -33.42 -8.69 -0.98
C THR A 90 -33.84 -7.22 -0.85
N LYS A 91 -34.22 -6.79 0.36
CA LYS A 91 -34.68 -5.41 0.59
C LYS A 91 -33.52 -4.44 0.49
N TYR A 92 -32.39 -4.75 1.09
CA TYR A 92 -31.16 -3.95 0.98
C TYR A 92 -30.79 -3.74 -0.48
N GLN A 93 -30.77 -4.79 -1.29
CA GLN A 93 -30.48 -4.70 -2.73
C GLN A 93 -31.49 -3.81 -3.46
N LEU A 94 -32.79 -3.92 -3.18
CA LEU A 94 -33.81 -3.08 -3.82
C LEU A 94 -33.71 -1.60 -3.41
N ASP A 95 -33.47 -1.32 -2.13
CA ASP A 95 -33.29 0.04 -1.61
C ASP A 95 -32.06 0.70 -2.25
N ARG A 96 -30.97 -0.06 -2.47
CA ARG A 96 -29.74 0.43 -3.14
C ARG A 96 -29.98 0.76 -4.62
N ALA A 97 -30.71 -0.10 -5.32
CA ALA A 97 -31.11 0.16 -6.70
C ALA A 97 -31.97 1.44 -6.83
N GLU A 98 -32.92 1.66 -5.92
CA GLU A 98 -33.77 2.85 -5.91
C GLU A 98 -32.94 4.12 -5.73
N ALA A 99 -32.05 4.16 -4.74
CA ALA A 99 -31.20 5.33 -4.50
C ALA A 99 -30.30 5.68 -5.71
N LEU A 100 -29.79 4.68 -6.43
CA LEU A 100 -29.04 4.86 -7.67
C LEU A 100 -29.91 5.37 -8.83
N GLU A 101 -31.17 4.93 -8.94
CA GLU A 101 -32.13 5.37 -9.96
C GLU A 101 -32.64 6.79 -9.70
N GLU A 102 -32.99 7.11 -8.45
CA GLU A 102 -33.47 8.43 -8.02
C GLU A 102 -32.34 9.47 -7.91
N GLY A 103 -31.10 9.02 -7.68
CA GLY A 103 -29.92 9.88 -7.70
C GLY A 103 -29.61 10.56 -6.37
N TRP A 104 -29.86 9.87 -5.27
CA TRP A 104 -29.51 10.34 -3.94
C TRP A 104 -28.01 10.16 -3.72
N THR A 105 -27.20 11.14 -4.15
CA THR A 105 -25.73 11.04 -4.16
C THR A 105 -25.11 10.86 -2.78
N ILE A 106 -25.77 11.32 -1.71
CA ILE A 106 -25.33 11.08 -0.33
C ILE A 106 -25.30 9.60 0.03
N GLU A 107 -26.13 8.78 -0.63
CA GLU A 107 -26.21 7.35 -0.41
C GLU A 107 -25.08 6.57 -1.11
N TYR A 108 -24.33 7.22 -2.00
CA TYR A 108 -23.27 6.55 -2.77
C TYR A 108 -22.13 6.08 -1.86
N ASP A 109 -21.91 6.70 -0.70
CA ASP A 109 -20.94 6.22 0.29
C ASP A 109 -21.14 4.73 0.64
N THR A 110 -22.40 4.27 0.64
CA THR A 110 -22.72 2.87 0.91
C THR A 110 -22.23 1.94 -0.21
N GLU A 111 -22.27 2.39 -1.47
CA GLU A 111 -21.86 1.60 -2.65
C GLU A 111 -20.35 1.37 -2.71
N PHE A 112 -19.58 2.31 -2.15
CA PHE A 112 -18.12 2.26 -2.12
C PHE A 112 -17.59 1.93 -0.71
N HIS A 113 -18.49 1.59 0.21
CA HIS A 113 -18.12 1.25 1.58
C HIS A 113 -17.19 0.03 1.58
N GLY A 114 -16.08 0.14 2.32
CA GLY A 114 -15.08 -0.93 2.40
C GLY A 114 -14.15 -1.03 1.18
N MET A 115 -14.31 -0.18 0.16
CA MET A 115 -13.29 -0.01 -0.87
C MET A 115 -12.13 0.81 -0.29
N GLU A 116 -10.95 0.20 -0.29
CA GLU A 116 -9.71 0.89 0.02
C GLU A 116 -9.18 1.61 -1.23
N PRO A 117 -8.47 2.75 -1.10
CA PRO A 117 -7.82 3.38 -2.24
C PRO A 117 -6.86 2.41 -2.93
N GLU A 118 -6.76 2.51 -4.26
CA GLU A 118 -5.92 1.59 -5.05
C GLU A 118 -4.45 1.66 -4.63
N LEU A 119 -3.85 0.50 -4.35
CA LEU A 119 -2.41 0.40 -4.18
C LEU A 119 -1.75 0.32 -5.56
N SER A 120 -0.88 1.29 -5.87
CA SER A 120 -0.28 1.37 -7.20
C SER A 120 0.54 0.11 -7.53
N ARG A 121 0.70 -0.22 -8.82
CA ARG A 121 1.59 -1.32 -9.25
C ARG A 121 2.99 -1.19 -8.67
N ARG A 122 3.50 0.04 -8.53
CA ARG A 122 4.81 0.31 -7.95
C ARG A 122 4.86 -0.06 -6.48
N ASP A 123 3.82 0.26 -5.72
CA ASP A 123 3.77 -0.02 -4.29
C ASP A 123 3.52 -1.51 -4.00
N CYS A 124 2.69 -2.17 -4.81
CA CYS A 124 2.59 -3.63 -4.82
C CYS A 124 3.96 -4.27 -5.11
N GLY A 125 4.69 -3.75 -6.10
CA GLY A 125 6.06 -4.15 -6.41
C GLY A 125 7.00 -3.99 -5.21
N LEU A 126 6.93 -2.84 -4.55
CA LEU A 126 7.73 -2.55 -3.36
C LEU A 126 7.49 -3.55 -2.24
N VAL A 127 6.23 -3.93 -1.95
CA VAL A 127 5.94 -4.97 -0.95
C VAL A 127 6.60 -6.30 -1.34
N MET A 128 6.46 -6.71 -2.60
CA MET A 128 7.07 -7.94 -3.09
C MET A 128 8.59 -7.91 -2.97
N ASP A 129 9.23 -6.80 -3.35
CA ASP A 129 10.69 -6.62 -3.24
C ASP A 129 11.15 -6.68 -1.77
N ILE A 130 10.41 -6.05 -0.84
CA ILE A 130 10.70 -6.10 0.60
C ILE A 130 10.60 -7.54 1.12
N LEU A 131 9.51 -8.25 0.81
CA LEU A 131 9.32 -9.64 1.25
C LEU A 131 10.41 -10.55 0.67
N ASP A 132 10.78 -10.38 -0.60
CA ASP A 132 11.85 -11.17 -1.22
C ASP A 132 13.21 -10.90 -0.59
N MET A 133 13.51 -9.63 -0.34
CA MET A 133 14.74 -9.21 0.33
C MET A 133 14.85 -9.89 1.71
N PHE A 134 13.79 -9.85 2.53
CA PHE A 134 13.79 -10.47 3.86
C PHE A 134 13.78 -12.00 3.84
N ARG A 135 13.11 -12.61 2.86
CA ARG A 135 13.18 -14.07 2.64
C ARG A 135 14.62 -14.52 2.37
N VAL A 136 15.32 -13.80 1.51
CA VAL A 136 16.73 -14.07 1.20
C VAL A 136 17.62 -13.84 2.42
N MET A 137 17.40 -12.77 3.20
CA MET A 137 18.14 -12.55 4.45
C MET A 137 17.94 -13.67 5.46
N LYS A 138 16.69 -14.09 5.67
CA LYS A 138 16.35 -15.19 6.59
C LYS A 138 17.15 -16.44 6.24
N HIS A 139 17.10 -16.87 4.98
CA HIS A 139 17.86 -18.04 4.53
C HIS A 139 19.37 -17.85 4.61
N SER A 140 19.88 -16.64 4.34
CA SER A 140 21.30 -16.34 4.46
C SER A 140 21.79 -16.43 5.90
N ILE A 141 20.97 -15.96 6.86
CA ILE A 141 21.25 -16.06 8.29
C ILE A 141 21.23 -17.52 8.76
N GLU A 142 20.20 -18.29 8.36
CA GLU A 142 20.07 -19.70 8.72
C GLU A 142 21.19 -20.58 8.15
N ALA A 143 21.73 -20.22 6.97
CA ALA A 143 22.80 -20.96 6.31
C ALA A 143 24.21 -20.47 6.66
N ALA A 144 24.35 -19.40 7.44
CA ALA A 144 25.65 -18.83 7.78
C ALA A 144 26.47 -19.80 8.65
N THR A 145 27.71 -20.04 8.25
CA THR A 145 28.68 -20.83 9.03
C THR A 145 29.39 -19.98 10.08
N GLU A 146 29.44 -18.67 9.87
CA GLU A 146 30.03 -17.70 10.78
C GLU A 146 28.95 -17.09 11.69
N PRO A 147 29.29 -16.78 12.95
CA PRO A 147 28.33 -16.21 13.90
C PRO A 147 27.89 -14.81 13.46
N ILE A 148 26.58 -14.61 13.36
CA ILE A 148 25.98 -13.29 13.08
C ILE A 148 25.60 -12.62 14.40
N PRO A 149 26.02 -11.36 14.64
CA PRO A 149 25.61 -10.61 15.82
C PRO A 149 24.08 -10.52 15.95
N LYS A 150 23.57 -10.72 17.17
CA LYS A 150 22.11 -10.82 17.44
C LYS A 150 21.35 -9.55 17.04
N ASP A 151 21.96 -8.38 17.23
CA ASP A 151 21.41 -7.09 16.84
C ASP A 151 21.24 -6.99 15.31
N ILE A 152 22.21 -7.50 14.56
CA ILE A 152 22.13 -7.58 13.09
C ILE A 152 21.04 -8.55 12.67
N ALA A 153 20.99 -9.76 13.24
CA ALA A 153 19.95 -10.74 12.92
C ALA A 153 18.53 -10.20 13.19
N THR A 154 18.37 -9.46 14.29
CA THR A 154 17.10 -8.77 14.62
C THR A 154 16.75 -7.72 13.57
N MET A 155 17.71 -6.89 13.16
CA MET A 155 17.50 -5.83 12.19
C MET A 155 17.19 -6.34 10.78
N LEU A 156 17.70 -7.54 10.44
CA LEU A 156 17.47 -8.23 9.18
C LEU A 156 16.28 -9.21 9.24
N SER A 157 15.51 -9.20 10.32
CA SER A 157 14.25 -9.93 10.41
C SER A 157 13.10 -9.04 9.98
N PHE A 158 12.18 -9.57 9.19
CA PHE A 158 10.98 -8.83 8.80
C PHE A 158 10.05 -8.67 10.01
N SER A 159 9.59 -7.44 10.25
CA SER A 159 8.74 -7.10 11.40
C SER A 159 7.33 -6.71 11.01
N GLY A 160 7.00 -6.71 9.71
CA GLY A 160 5.72 -6.25 9.21
C GLY A 160 5.72 -4.76 8.87
N PHE A 161 4.55 -4.14 8.97
CA PHE A 161 4.30 -2.74 8.61
C PHE A 161 3.41 -2.10 9.69
N ASP A 162 3.45 -0.77 9.82
CA ASP A 162 2.69 -0.09 10.87
C ASP A 162 1.20 0.00 10.51
N LEU A 163 0.33 -0.53 11.37
CA LEU A 163 -1.12 -0.37 11.20
C LEU A 163 -1.61 1.05 11.51
N ASN A 164 -0.85 1.86 12.24
CA ASN A 164 -1.24 3.23 12.59
C ASN A 164 -0.87 4.25 11.50
N ASP A 165 -0.08 3.84 10.51
CA ASP A 165 0.23 4.66 9.33
C ASP A 165 -0.67 4.22 8.17
N ASP A 166 -1.45 5.14 7.62
CA ASP A 166 -2.49 4.83 6.63
C ASP A 166 -1.90 4.13 5.39
N PHE A 167 -0.71 4.55 4.95
CA PHE A 167 -0.06 3.94 3.79
C PHE A 167 0.53 2.56 4.12
N GLU A 168 1.30 2.44 5.22
CA GLU A 168 1.86 1.15 5.66
C GLU A 168 0.78 0.12 6.01
N SER A 169 -0.38 0.55 6.51
CA SER A 169 -1.53 -0.33 6.77
C SER A 169 -2.04 -1.02 5.50
N ARG A 170 -2.06 -0.30 4.37
CA ARG A 170 -2.43 -0.83 3.05
C ARG A 170 -1.37 -1.79 2.50
N LEU A 171 -0.09 -1.46 2.71
CA LEU A 171 1.02 -2.38 2.40
C LEU A 171 0.91 -3.67 3.20
N LEU A 172 0.53 -3.58 4.48
CA LEU A 172 0.31 -4.74 5.34
C LEU A 172 -0.84 -5.61 4.85
N GLY A 173 -1.96 -4.97 4.46
CA GLY A 173 -3.10 -5.66 3.87
C GLY A 173 -2.70 -6.48 2.65
N TYR A 174 -1.93 -5.88 1.75
CA TYR A 174 -1.42 -6.60 0.58
C TYR A 174 -0.43 -7.71 0.95
N ALA A 175 0.51 -7.47 1.88
CA ALA A 175 1.43 -8.50 2.35
C ALA A 175 0.70 -9.71 2.97
N ARG A 176 -0.34 -9.46 3.78
CA ARG A 176 -1.20 -10.52 4.34
C ARG A 176 -1.90 -11.32 3.24
N SER A 177 -2.41 -10.65 2.20
CA SER A 177 -3.05 -11.34 1.07
C SER A 177 -2.08 -12.28 0.34
N LEU A 178 -0.82 -11.84 0.11
CA LEU A 178 0.20 -12.67 -0.53
C LEU A 178 0.54 -13.92 0.29
N ILE A 179 0.61 -13.77 1.61
CA ILE A 179 0.87 -14.88 2.54
C ILE A 179 -0.34 -15.83 2.60
N ALA A 180 -1.56 -15.30 2.61
CA ALA A 180 -2.78 -16.12 2.56
C ALA A 180 -2.85 -16.95 1.26
N ASP A 181 -2.38 -16.39 0.15
CA ASP A 181 -2.27 -17.06 -1.16
C ASP A 181 -1.12 -18.10 -1.24
N GLY A 182 -0.43 -18.38 -0.13
CA GLY A 182 0.65 -19.37 -0.11
C GLY A 182 2.00 -18.86 -0.63
N LYS A 183 2.16 -17.55 -0.84
CA LYS A 183 3.45 -16.95 -1.26
C LYS A 183 4.27 -16.55 -0.03
N TRP A 184 5.61 -16.46 -0.15
CA TRP A 184 6.55 -16.09 0.94
C TRP A 184 6.27 -16.76 2.30
N GLN A 185 5.88 -18.04 2.31
CA GLN A 185 5.49 -18.77 3.53
C GLN A 185 6.59 -18.82 4.58
N GLU A 186 7.84 -18.62 4.18
CA GLU A 186 8.98 -18.51 5.07
C GLU A 186 8.84 -17.31 6.03
N LEU A 187 8.03 -16.31 5.69
CA LEU A 187 7.75 -15.14 6.53
C LEU A 187 6.40 -15.24 7.27
N SER A 188 5.63 -16.32 7.08
CA SER A 188 4.27 -16.48 7.64
C SER A 188 4.18 -16.31 9.16
N ASP A 189 5.22 -16.70 9.91
CA ASP A 189 5.26 -16.57 11.37
C ASP A 189 5.06 -15.11 11.86
N VAL A 190 5.55 -14.14 11.09
CA VAL A 190 5.38 -12.70 11.36
C VAL A 190 3.90 -12.30 11.33
N PHE A 191 3.09 -13.00 10.54
CA PHE A 191 1.66 -12.72 10.37
C PHE A 191 0.76 -13.55 11.29
N SER A 192 1.32 -14.31 12.22
CA SER A 192 0.55 -15.07 13.20
C SER A 192 -0.09 -14.16 14.25
N ASP A 193 -1.14 -14.66 14.91
CA ASP A 193 -1.78 -13.97 16.04
C ASP A 193 -0.80 -13.68 17.19
N LYS A 194 0.28 -14.47 17.32
CA LYS A 194 1.30 -14.28 18.35
C LYS A 194 2.24 -13.10 18.07
N LYS A 195 2.27 -12.60 16.83
CA LYS A 195 3.11 -11.48 16.38
C LYS A 195 2.24 -10.34 15.82
N ASP A 196 1.08 -10.13 16.43
CA ASP A 196 0.14 -9.07 16.09
C ASP A 196 -0.21 -9.01 14.60
N ARG A 197 -0.23 -10.17 13.94
CA ARG A 197 -0.55 -10.30 12.51
C ARG A 197 0.32 -9.42 11.60
N GLY A 198 1.58 -9.20 11.97
CA GLY A 198 2.52 -8.40 11.19
C GLY A 198 2.34 -6.89 11.37
N ASN A 199 1.70 -6.44 12.45
CA ASN A 199 1.76 -5.03 12.84
C ASN A 199 3.11 -4.73 13.51
N SER A 200 3.91 -3.84 12.93
CA SER A 200 5.21 -3.47 13.48
C SER A 200 5.11 -2.51 14.68
N HIS A 201 3.97 -1.85 14.87
CA HIS A 201 3.75 -0.76 15.86
C HIS A 201 4.66 0.46 15.70
N GLU A 202 5.46 0.51 14.65
CA GLU A 202 6.31 1.66 14.29
C GLU A 202 6.52 1.72 12.77
N PRO A 203 6.63 2.92 12.15
CA PRO A 203 6.87 3.05 10.72
C PRO A 203 8.24 2.50 10.30
N LEU A 204 8.26 1.42 9.50
CA LEU A 204 9.49 0.74 9.08
C LEU A 204 9.79 0.89 7.59
N LEU A 205 8.85 1.40 6.79
CA LEU A 205 9.00 1.50 5.34
C LEU A 205 10.25 2.30 4.93
N GLY A 206 10.55 3.37 5.66
CA GLY A 206 11.76 4.17 5.43
C GLY A 206 13.05 3.37 5.61
N ALA A 207 13.10 2.46 6.59
CA ALA A 207 14.24 1.57 6.80
C ALA A 207 14.34 0.51 5.70
N TYR A 208 13.21 -0.09 5.32
CA TYR A 208 13.15 -1.11 4.27
C TYR A 208 13.61 -0.56 2.91
N ARG A 209 13.19 0.66 2.55
CA ARG A 209 13.66 1.33 1.31
C ARG A 209 15.17 1.53 1.31
N ARG A 210 15.79 1.87 2.45
CA ARG A 210 17.25 2.00 2.55
C ARG A 210 17.95 0.65 2.44
N MET A 211 17.39 -0.39 3.07
CA MET A 211 17.90 -1.76 2.97
C MET A 211 17.85 -2.26 1.54
N LEU A 212 16.75 -2.04 0.82
CA LEU A 212 16.63 -2.35 -0.61
C LEU A 212 17.71 -1.66 -1.45
N GLY A 213 17.96 -0.37 -1.21
CA GLY A 213 19.02 0.36 -1.91
C GLY A 213 20.43 -0.23 -1.71
N ALA A 214 20.70 -0.84 -0.55
CA ALA A 214 21.95 -1.56 -0.29
C ALA A 214 21.94 -3.00 -0.83
N TYR A 215 20.78 -3.65 -0.79
CA TYR A 215 20.57 -5.03 -1.22
C TYR A 215 20.62 -5.20 -2.74
N GLU A 216 19.96 -4.34 -3.52
CA GLU A 216 19.83 -4.48 -4.97
C GLU A 216 21.18 -4.60 -5.71
N PRO A 217 22.22 -3.81 -5.40
CA PRO A 217 23.54 -3.99 -6.01
C PRO A 217 24.18 -5.34 -5.66
N ILE A 218 24.05 -5.78 -4.40
CA ILE A 218 24.57 -7.06 -3.90
C ILE A 218 23.87 -8.21 -4.63
N TRP A 219 22.53 -8.18 -4.64
CA TRP A 219 21.69 -9.18 -5.29
C TRP A 219 21.99 -9.31 -6.79
N ARG A 220 22.14 -8.18 -7.52
CA ARG A 220 22.54 -8.21 -8.93
C ARG A 220 23.93 -8.82 -9.13
N GLY A 221 24.85 -8.62 -8.19
CA GLY A 221 26.16 -9.27 -8.20
C GLY A 221 26.07 -10.79 -8.01
N ILE A 222 25.20 -11.22 -7.11
CA ILE A 222 24.95 -12.63 -6.77
C ILE A 222 24.28 -13.38 -7.93
N VAL A 223 23.22 -12.82 -8.53
CA VAL A 223 22.51 -13.43 -9.67
C VAL A 223 23.45 -13.70 -10.86
N ARG A 224 24.49 -12.86 -11.03
CA ARG A 224 25.50 -13.03 -12.09
C ARG A 224 26.52 -14.15 -11.82
N ARG A 225 26.57 -14.73 -10.62
CA ARG A 225 27.61 -15.68 -10.18
C ARG A 225 27.24 -17.18 -10.28
N ASP A 226 25.98 -17.55 -10.61
CA ASP A 226 25.49 -18.95 -10.82
C ASP A 226 25.49 -19.84 -9.54
N GLY A 227 24.64 -20.85 -9.26
CA GLY A 227 23.47 -21.47 -9.89
C GLY A 227 22.78 -22.54 -9.01
N ARG A 228 23.30 -22.89 -7.82
CA ARG A 228 22.65 -23.88 -6.90
C ARG A 228 22.60 -23.50 -5.41
N LYS A 229 23.46 -22.57 -4.97
CA LYS A 229 23.42 -21.87 -3.66
C LYS A 229 23.70 -20.36 -3.79
N GLY A 230 23.69 -19.87 -5.03
CA GLY A 230 24.08 -18.50 -5.40
C GLY A 230 22.98 -17.48 -5.17
N TYR A 231 22.24 -17.58 -4.06
CA TYR A 231 21.29 -16.56 -3.62
C TYR A 231 21.51 -16.16 -2.15
N LEU A 232 22.48 -16.77 -1.47
CA LEU A 232 22.78 -16.48 -0.08
C LEU A 232 23.81 -15.35 0.01
N LEU A 233 23.59 -14.41 0.92
CA LEU A 233 24.51 -13.32 1.20
C LEU A 233 25.58 -13.79 2.20
N ALA A 234 26.81 -13.33 2.00
CA ALA A 234 27.87 -13.48 2.98
C ALA A 234 27.62 -12.58 4.21
N VAL A 235 28.24 -12.88 5.35
CA VAL A 235 28.05 -12.11 6.60
C VAL A 235 28.37 -10.63 6.44
N HIS A 236 29.42 -10.28 5.70
CA HIS A 236 29.76 -8.88 5.44
C HIS A 236 28.73 -8.17 4.54
N GLU A 237 28.05 -8.88 3.64
CA GLU A 237 26.96 -8.34 2.80
C GLU A 237 25.70 -8.12 3.66
N LEU A 238 25.39 -9.04 4.57
CA LEU A 238 24.32 -8.87 5.56
C LEU A 238 24.57 -7.65 6.47
N GLN A 239 25.82 -7.45 6.93
CA GLN A 239 26.21 -6.28 7.71
C GLN A 239 26.01 -4.96 6.94
N GLN A 240 26.30 -4.94 5.63
CA GLN A 240 26.08 -3.76 4.79
C GLN A 240 24.60 -3.41 4.69
N VAL A 241 23.73 -4.41 4.48
CA VAL A 241 22.28 -4.21 4.43
C VAL A 241 21.76 -3.73 5.79
N ALA A 242 22.22 -4.32 6.90
CA ALA A 242 21.82 -3.91 8.26
C ALA A 242 22.23 -2.45 8.54
N ALA A 243 23.46 -2.07 8.20
CA ALA A 243 23.93 -0.70 8.37
C ALA A 243 23.06 0.33 7.61
N ALA A 244 22.44 -0.08 6.50
CA ALA A 244 21.54 0.76 5.73
C ALA A 244 20.21 1.05 6.44
N ALA A 245 19.72 0.13 7.28
CA ALA A 245 18.47 0.29 8.03
C ALA A 245 18.52 1.51 8.97
N VAL A 246 19.69 1.82 9.54
CA VAL A 246 19.88 2.97 10.42
C VAL A 246 19.87 4.28 9.62
N HIS A 247 19.10 5.27 10.10
CA HIS A 247 19.03 6.60 9.48
C HIS A 247 20.43 7.22 9.35
N PRO A 248 20.78 7.86 8.21
CA PRO A 248 22.12 8.38 7.96
C PRO A 248 22.66 9.31 9.07
N GLU A 249 21.80 10.14 9.65
CA GLU A 249 22.16 11.07 10.74
C GLU A 249 22.57 10.34 12.03
N ASN A 250 22.02 9.14 12.26
CA ASN A 250 22.34 8.31 13.43
C ASN A 250 23.55 7.39 13.16
N ARG A 251 23.94 7.22 11.89
CA ARG A 251 25.09 6.39 11.48
C ARG A 251 26.42 7.02 11.91
N ALA A 252 26.54 8.35 11.80
CA ALA A 252 27.72 9.11 12.23
C ALA A 252 27.94 9.08 13.77
N ARG A 253 26.86 9.00 14.56
CA ARG A 253 26.93 8.91 16.03
C ARG A 253 27.42 7.55 16.53
N ARG A 254 27.26 6.47 15.77
CA ARG A 254 27.76 5.12 16.11
C ARG A 254 29.19 4.88 15.66
N ALA A 255 29.66 5.51 14.58
CA ALA A 255 31.04 5.39 14.12
C ALA A 255 32.06 6.20 14.96
N GLY A 256 31.58 7.05 15.87
CA GLY A 256 32.39 7.87 16.78
C GLY A 256 32.39 7.40 18.24
N ARG A 257 32.03 6.14 18.52
CA ARG A 257 32.13 5.51 19.84
C ARG A 257 32.95 4.23 19.78
#